data_AF-A0A317I2S4-F1
#
_entry.id   AF-A0A317I2S4-F1
#
_cell.length_a   1.000
_cell.length_b   1.000
_cell.length_c   1.000
_cell.angle_alpha   90.00
_cell.angle_beta   90.00
_cell.angle_gamma   90.00
#
_symmetry.space_group_name_H-M   'P 1'
#
loop_
_entity.id
_entity.type
_entity.pdbx_description
1 polymer ?
#
loop_
_entity_poly.entity_id
_entity_poly.type
_entity_poly.pdbx_seq_one_letter_code
_entity_poly.pdbx_strand_id
1 'polypeptide(L)'
;NGAEGYQSHVDCSGLLNVLFERAYGITPNDFEKWLGKRRPLASEYFNAITQQQNFRSITSIANVRPGDIVAIRYPPGTNDNTGHIMIVNDVPSRRKPSKPEVEGTEQWEVSVIDSSESGHGKTDTRRKPDGSFGDGVGQGILRIYTGTNNEIVGYTWSTFAVSDYYDQNTRQLVIGRLQLPLKL
;
A
#
# COMPACT_ATOMS: atom_id res chain seq x y z
N ASN A 1 15.72 31.88 -1.37
CA ASN A 1 15.58 30.95 -0.23
C ASN A 1 14.77 29.74 -0.67
N GLY A 2 15.42 28.81 -1.37
CA GLY A 2 14.85 27.49 -1.68
C GLY A 2 15.45 26.48 -0.70
N ALA A 3 14.63 25.60 -0.14
CA ALA A 3 15.11 24.56 0.76
C ALA A 3 16.04 23.60 -0.02
N GLU A 4 17.22 23.32 0.51
CA GLU A 4 18.23 22.41 -0.07
C GLU A 4 17.85 20.91 0.04
N GLY A 5 16.65 20.61 0.53
CA GLY A 5 16.09 19.26 0.56
C GLY A 5 14.63 19.31 0.94
N TYR A 6 13.78 18.60 0.19
CA TYR A 6 12.41 18.30 0.60
C TYR A 6 12.43 16.95 1.30
N GLN A 7 12.45 16.95 2.64
CA GLN A 7 12.25 15.72 3.42
C GLN A 7 10.82 15.72 3.94
N SER A 8 10.07 14.68 3.59
CA SER A 8 8.67 14.51 3.98
C SER A 8 8.59 13.64 5.24
N HIS A 9 8.42 14.24 6.41
CA HIS A 9 8.28 13.53 7.71
C HIS A 9 6.88 12.91 7.93
N VAL A 10 6.15 12.56 6.88
CA VAL A 10 4.90 11.81 7.01
C VAL A 10 5.20 10.33 6.93
N ASP A 11 4.83 9.59 7.97
CA ASP A 11 4.66 8.14 7.89
C ASP A 11 3.65 7.77 6.78
N CYS A 12 3.59 6.49 6.41
CA CYS A 12 2.72 6.02 5.32
C CYS A 12 1.25 6.43 5.49
N SER A 13 0.71 6.36 6.70
CA SER A 13 -0.67 6.79 6.99
C SER A 13 -0.85 8.31 6.93
N GLY A 14 0.16 9.08 7.37
CA GLY A 14 0.18 10.53 7.29
C GLY A 14 0.11 11.03 5.86
N LEU A 15 0.79 10.37 4.92
CA LEU A 15 0.69 10.68 3.49
C LEU A 15 -0.75 10.52 3.00
N LEU A 16 -1.40 9.40 3.33
CA LEU A 16 -2.78 9.14 2.89
C LEU A 16 -3.78 10.11 3.53
N ASN A 17 -3.63 10.41 4.82
CA ASN A 17 -4.50 11.34 5.55
C ASN A 17 -4.48 12.73 4.89
N VAL A 18 -3.27 13.26 4.62
CA VAL A 18 -3.10 14.54 3.94
C VAL A 18 -3.67 14.49 2.53
N LEU A 19 -3.49 13.38 1.80
CA LEU A 19 -4.05 13.24 0.45
C LEU A 19 -5.58 13.29 0.47
N PHE A 20 -6.24 12.60 1.39
CA PHE A 20 -7.69 12.61 1.54
C PHE A 20 -8.22 13.98 1.97
N GLU A 21 -7.53 14.67 2.88
CA GLU A 21 -7.83 16.07 3.23
C GLU A 21 -7.78 16.97 2.00
N ARG A 22 -6.73 16.86 1.19
CA ARG A 22 -6.50 17.74 0.03
C ARG A 22 -7.38 17.42 -1.17
N ALA A 23 -7.59 16.15 -1.47
CA ALA A 23 -8.32 15.72 -2.65
C ALA A 23 -9.84 15.71 -2.45
N TYR A 24 -10.30 15.39 -1.23
CA TYR A 24 -11.71 15.15 -0.94
C TYR A 24 -12.28 16.02 0.18
N GLY A 25 -11.47 16.89 0.80
CA GLY A 25 -11.92 17.75 1.89
C GLY A 25 -12.28 17.01 3.17
N ILE A 26 -11.85 15.75 3.32
CA ILE A 26 -12.09 14.93 4.52
C ILE A 26 -11.33 15.57 5.68
N THR A 27 -12.01 15.99 6.74
CA THR A 27 -11.36 16.65 7.88
C THR A 27 -10.95 15.65 8.97
N PRO A 28 -10.09 16.04 9.93
CA PRO A 28 -9.83 15.23 11.12
C PRO A 28 -11.09 14.84 11.91
N ASN A 29 -12.14 15.67 11.89
CA ASN A 29 -13.43 15.32 12.52
C ASN A 29 -14.17 14.22 11.74
N ASP A 30 -14.05 14.22 10.42
CA ASP A 30 -14.64 13.19 9.57
C ASP A 30 -13.91 11.86 9.73
N PHE A 31 -12.57 11.88 9.84
CA PHE A 31 -11.79 10.71 10.21
C PHE A 31 -12.16 10.17 11.59
N GLU A 32 -12.41 11.03 12.56
CA GLU A 32 -12.82 10.61 13.89
C GLU A 32 -14.18 9.92 13.88
N LYS A 33 -15.16 10.45 13.14
CA LYS A 33 -16.48 9.80 12.97
C LYS A 33 -16.39 8.49 12.19
N TRP A 34 -15.56 8.46 11.15
CA TRP A 34 -15.43 7.31 10.27
C TRP A 34 -14.58 6.20 10.89
N LEU A 35 -13.34 6.50 11.23
CA LEU A 35 -12.30 5.54 11.60
C LEU A 35 -12.01 5.54 13.11
N GLY A 36 -12.76 6.31 13.89
CA GLY A 36 -12.60 6.41 15.34
C GLY A 36 -11.35 7.20 15.78
N LYS A 37 -10.61 7.80 14.84
CA LYS A 37 -9.37 8.53 15.12
C LYS A 37 -9.23 9.75 14.23
N ARG A 38 -8.76 10.86 14.81
CA ARG A 38 -8.43 12.10 14.09
C ARG A 38 -7.25 11.95 13.14
N ARG A 39 -6.33 11.04 13.45
CA ARG A 39 -5.18 10.63 12.64
C ARG A 39 -5.18 9.09 12.55
N PRO A 40 -5.95 8.50 11.64
CA PRO A 40 -5.99 7.04 11.48
C PRO A 40 -4.63 6.54 11.00
N LEU A 41 -4.27 5.31 11.41
CA LEU A 41 -3.06 4.60 11.01
C LEU A 41 -3.41 3.51 10.00
N ALA A 42 -2.41 2.77 9.51
CA ALA A 42 -2.60 1.69 8.57
C ALA A 42 -3.61 0.62 9.07
N SER A 43 -3.62 0.35 10.38
CA SER A 43 -4.57 -0.61 10.99
C SER A 43 -6.04 -0.21 10.84
N GLU A 44 -6.35 1.07 10.98
CA GLU A 44 -7.72 1.60 10.88
C GLU A 44 -8.22 1.51 9.44
N TYR A 45 -7.39 1.87 8.47
CA TYR A 45 -7.72 1.70 7.06
C TYR A 45 -7.88 0.23 6.67
N PHE A 46 -7.00 -0.64 7.16
CA PHE A 46 -7.14 -2.08 6.96
C PHE A 46 -8.50 -2.59 7.47
N ASN A 47 -8.90 -2.18 8.69
CA ASN A 47 -10.19 -2.54 9.28
C ASN A 47 -11.34 -2.02 8.42
N ALA A 48 -11.29 -0.74 8.02
CA ALA A 48 -12.34 -0.12 7.23
C ALA A 48 -12.51 -0.77 5.86
N ILE A 49 -11.42 -1.16 5.19
CA ILE A 49 -11.47 -1.90 3.91
C ILE A 49 -12.10 -3.28 4.12
N THR A 50 -11.65 -4.01 5.15
CA THR A 50 -12.15 -5.35 5.48
C THR A 50 -13.65 -5.33 5.81
N GLN A 51 -14.08 -4.33 6.58
CA GLN A 51 -15.47 -4.14 6.99
C GLN A 51 -16.31 -3.40 5.94
N GLN A 52 -15.70 -3.00 4.82
CA GLN A 52 -16.33 -2.21 3.76
C GLN A 52 -16.96 -0.90 4.25
N GLN A 53 -16.37 -0.29 5.28
CA GLN A 53 -16.81 0.97 5.86
C GLN A 53 -16.28 2.14 5.01
N ASN A 54 -17.14 2.69 4.16
CA ASN A 54 -16.79 3.69 3.13
C ASN A 54 -15.71 3.23 2.13
N PHE A 55 -15.47 1.93 2.06
CA PHE A 55 -14.61 1.29 1.08
C PHE A 55 -15.37 0.17 0.38
N ARG A 56 -15.15 0.02 -0.92
CA ARG A 56 -15.43 -1.23 -1.62
C ARG A 56 -14.18 -2.10 -1.57
N SER A 57 -14.31 -3.33 -1.05
CA SER A 57 -13.22 -4.30 -1.09
C SER A 57 -12.96 -4.78 -2.53
N ILE A 58 -11.70 -4.83 -2.92
CA ILE A 58 -11.23 -5.31 -4.23
C ILE A 58 -10.46 -6.61 -4.00
N THR A 59 -11.12 -7.74 -4.27
CA THR A 59 -10.58 -9.07 -3.97
C THR A 59 -9.84 -9.71 -5.14
N SER A 60 -9.98 -9.15 -6.34
CA SER A 60 -9.36 -9.66 -7.56
C SER A 60 -8.41 -8.62 -8.17
N ILE A 61 -7.18 -9.04 -8.50
CA ILE A 61 -6.16 -8.16 -9.08
C ILE A 61 -6.63 -7.50 -10.40
N ALA A 62 -7.50 -8.19 -11.14
CA ALA A 62 -8.06 -7.69 -12.40
C ALA A 62 -8.98 -6.46 -12.21
N ASN A 63 -9.47 -6.21 -10.99
CA ASN A 63 -10.36 -5.10 -10.66
C ASN A 63 -9.64 -3.91 -10.01
N VAL A 64 -8.34 -4.06 -9.73
CA VAL A 64 -7.50 -3.02 -9.14
C VAL A 64 -7.25 -1.91 -10.16
N ARG A 65 -7.31 -0.66 -9.69
CA ARG A 65 -7.17 0.55 -10.52
C ARG A 65 -6.32 1.60 -9.80
N PRO A 66 -5.77 2.58 -10.52
CA PRO A 66 -5.15 3.76 -9.92
C PRO A 66 -6.07 4.42 -8.88
N GLY A 67 -5.50 4.81 -7.74
CA GLY A 67 -6.21 5.39 -6.61
C GLY A 67 -6.79 4.38 -5.62
N ASP A 68 -6.77 3.07 -5.91
CA ASP A 68 -7.07 2.05 -4.91
C ASP A 68 -6.02 2.06 -3.80
N ILE A 69 -6.44 1.73 -2.58
CA ILE A 69 -5.58 1.73 -1.39
C ILE A 69 -5.20 0.29 -1.06
N VAL A 70 -3.91 0.02 -0.99
CA VAL A 70 -3.35 -1.23 -0.46
C VAL A 70 -3.07 -1.02 1.02
N ALA A 71 -3.68 -1.82 1.89
CA ALA A 71 -3.42 -1.82 3.33
C ALA A 71 -2.92 -3.20 3.77
N ILE A 72 -1.82 -3.20 4.52
CA ILE A 72 -1.17 -4.40 5.04
C ILE A 72 -1.19 -4.34 6.56
N ARG A 73 -1.57 -5.44 7.21
CA ARG A 73 -1.51 -5.59 8.67
C ARG A 73 -0.30 -6.41 9.08
N TYR A 74 0.42 -5.93 10.09
CA TYR A 74 1.50 -6.69 10.72
C TYR A 74 1.00 -7.52 11.90
N PRO A 75 1.59 -8.70 12.16
CA PRO A 75 1.30 -9.50 13.33
C PRO A 75 1.53 -8.72 14.64
N PRO A 76 0.79 -9.05 15.72
CA PRO A 76 1.09 -8.53 17.04
C PRO A 76 2.53 -8.84 17.46
N GLY A 77 3.18 -7.92 18.17
CA GLY A 77 4.53 -8.12 18.72
C GLY A 77 5.67 -7.80 17.76
N THR A 78 5.41 -7.32 16.54
CA THR A 78 6.43 -6.66 15.72
C THR A 78 6.68 -5.26 16.27
N ASN A 79 7.94 -4.86 16.42
CA ASN A 79 8.32 -3.49 16.85
C ASN A 79 7.97 -2.41 15.81
N ASP A 80 7.56 -2.83 14.60
CA ASP A 80 7.16 -1.94 13.52
C ASP A 80 5.69 -1.50 13.65
N ASN A 81 5.44 -0.30 13.17
CA ASN A 81 4.15 0.39 13.07
C ASN A 81 2.97 -0.55 12.71
N THR A 82 1.75 -0.15 13.09
CA THR A 82 0.46 -0.88 12.96
C THR A 82 0.13 -1.58 11.62
N GLY A 83 0.95 -1.39 10.59
CA GLY A 83 0.82 -1.93 9.25
C GLY A 83 1.57 -1.05 8.25
N HIS A 84 1.27 -1.25 6.97
CA HIS A 84 1.70 -0.35 5.89
C HIS A 84 0.54 0.01 4.99
N ILE A 85 0.59 1.20 4.39
CA ILE A 85 -0.45 1.68 3.48
C ILE A 85 0.16 2.36 2.28
N MET A 86 -0.40 2.06 1.11
CA MET A 86 0.12 2.50 -0.18
C MET A 86 -1.04 2.81 -1.12
N ILE A 87 -0.80 3.65 -2.11
CA ILE A 87 -1.78 4.01 -3.15
C ILE A 87 -1.35 3.35 -4.45
N VAL A 88 -2.25 2.64 -5.12
CA VAL A 88 -2.01 2.10 -6.46
C VAL A 88 -1.88 3.25 -7.44
N ASN A 89 -0.79 3.28 -8.21
CA ASN A 89 -0.50 4.35 -9.16
C ASN A 89 -0.81 3.99 -10.61
N ASP A 90 -0.85 2.70 -10.95
CA ASP A 90 -1.16 2.22 -12.29
C ASP A 90 -1.95 0.90 -12.25
N VAL A 91 -2.61 0.54 -13.35
CA VAL A 91 -3.28 -0.76 -13.50
C VAL A 91 -2.24 -1.88 -13.37
N PRO A 92 -2.49 -2.91 -12.54
CA PRO A 92 -1.55 -4.03 -12.42
C PRO A 92 -1.26 -4.71 -13.75
N SER A 93 0.01 -5.07 -13.95
CA SER A 93 0.44 -5.79 -15.14
C SER A 93 1.00 -7.16 -14.77
N ARG A 94 0.67 -8.17 -15.57
CA ARG A 94 1.20 -9.52 -15.36
C ARG A 94 2.68 -9.54 -15.72
N ARG A 95 3.50 -10.19 -14.90
CA ARG A 95 4.94 -10.31 -15.15
C ARG A 95 5.35 -11.75 -15.43
N LYS A 96 6.50 -11.90 -16.09
CA LYS A 96 7.17 -13.22 -16.16
C LYS A 96 7.54 -13.66 -14.73
N PRO A 97 7.18 -14.88 -14.31
CA PRO A 97 7.53 -15.38 -12.98
C PRO A 97 9.04 -15.29 -12.71
N SER A 98 9.39 -14.90 -11.49
CA SER A 98 10.76 -14.96 -10.97
C SER A 98 10.75 -15.14 -9.46
N LYS A 99 11.89 -15.52 -8.88
CA LYS A 99 12.02 -15.69 -7.42
C LYS A 99 11.52 -14.48 -6.61
N PRO A 100 10.94 -14.69 -5.41
CA PRO A 100 10.47 -15.99 -4.94
C PRO A 100 9.30 -16.49 -5.80
N GLU A 101 9.35 -17.77 -6.20
CA GLU A 101 8.28 -18.41 -6.97
C GLU A 101 7.45 -19.22 -6.00
N VAL A 102 6.12 -19.07 -6.09
CA VAL A 102 5.16 -19.80 -5.25
C VAL A 102 4.32 -20.66 -6.17
N GLU A 103 4.31 -21.97 -5.93
CA GLU A 103 3.63 -22.93 -6.79
C GLU A 103 2.13 -22.60 -6.90
N GLY A 104 1.57 -22.77 -8.10
CA GLY A 104 0.14 -22.51 -8.35
C GLY A 104 -0.24 -21.02 -8.38
N THR A 105 0.73 -20.10 -8.39
CA THR A 105 0.45 -18.66 -8.41
C THR A 105 0.93 -17.97 -9.68
N GLU A 106 0.27 -16.87 -10.02
CA GLU A 106 0.72 -15.89 -11.00
C GLU A 106 1.29 -14.65 -10.30
N GLN A 107 2.23 -13.97 -10.95
CA GLN A 107 2.84 -12.76 -10.41
C GLN A 107 2.42 -11.52 -11.20
N TRP A 108 2.21 -10.44 -10.47
CA TRP A 108 1.79 -9.14 -10.98
C TRP A 108 2.70 -8.04 -10.45
N GLU A 109 3.00 -7.06 -11.30
CA GLU A 109 3.64 -5.81 -10.91
C GLU A 109 2.56 -4.79 -10.63
N VAL A 110 2.60 -4.22 -9.42
CA VAL A 110 1.66 -3.20 -8.95
C VAL A 110 2.47 -1.96 -8.61
N SER A 111 2.33 -0.92 -9.44
CA SER A 111 2.97 0.36 -9.14
C SER A 111 2.24 1.00 -7.95
N VAL A 112 3.01 1.42 -6.95
CA VAL A 112 2.49 2.02 -5.72
C VAL A 112 3.22 3.30 -5.39
N ILE A 113 2.51 4.22 -4.72
CA ILE A 113 3.05 5.41 -4.07
C ILE A 113 2.88 5.23 -2.56
N ASP A 114 3.94 5.48 -1.80
CA ASP A 114 3.94 5.37 -0.35
C ASP A 114 4.99 6.30 0.28
N SER A 115 4.98 6.37 1.61
CA SER A 115 6.07 6.97 2.39
C SER A 115 6.70 5.92 3.29
N SER A 116 7.99 5.63 3.10
CA SER A 116 8.70 4.51 3.72
C SER A 116 10.19 4.81 3.86
N GLU A 117 10.87 4.09 4.76
CA GLU A 117 12.32 4.15 4.95
C GLU A 117 13.10 3.37 3.88
N SER A 118 12.40 2.58 3.06
CA SER A 118 12.98 1.78 1.98
C SER A 118 12.11 1.75 0.73
N GLY A 119 12.71 1.45 -0.43
CA GLY A 119 12.02 1.46 -1.73
C GLY A 119 11.61 0.08 -2.28
N HIS A 120 10.77 0.11 -3.30
CA HIS A 120 10.13 -1.05 -3.93
C HIS A 120 10.77 -1.39 -5.29
N GLY A 121 12.04 -1.81 -5.27
CA GLY A 121 12.73 -2.36 -6.44
C GLY A 121 13.65 -1.39 -7.19
N LYS A 122 14.16 -1.81 -8.35
CA LYS A 122 15.21 -1.07 -9.10
C LYS A 122 14.75 0.26 -9.67
N THR A 123 13.46 0.39 -9.94
CA THR A 123 12.85 1.57 -10.56
C THR A 123 12.18 2.47 -9.53
N ASP A 124 12.36 2.21 -8.23
CA ASP A 124 11.81 3.08 -7.20
C ASP A 124 12.45 4.48 -7.29
N THR A 125 11.62 5.53 -7.20
CA THR A 125 12.07 6.92 -7.34
C THR A 125 12.99 7.37 -6.21
N ARG A 126 13.03 6.66 -5.08
CA ARG A 126 13.96 6.89 -3.96
C ARG A 126 15.30 6.19 -4.15
N ARG A 127 15.46 5.36 -5.19
CA ARG A 127 16.71 4.61 -5.40
C ARG A 127 17.83 5.54 -5.84
N LYS A 128 18.94 5.53 -5.09
CA LYS A 128 20.16 6.29 -5.37
C LYS A 128 21.07 5.56 -6.38
N PRO A 129 22.03 6.24 -7.01
CA PRO A 129 22.96 5.60 -7.97
C PRO A 129 23.76 4.43 -7.39
N ASP A 130 24.09 4.47 -6.09
CA ASP A 130 24.78 3.40 -5.37
C ASP A 130 23.88 2.17 -5.06
N GLY A 131 22.58 2.28 -5.37
CA GLY A 131 21.59 1.24 -5.16
C GLY A 131 20.94 1.23 -3.78
N SER A 132 21.34 2.11 -2.87
CA SER A 132 20.61 2.38 -1.64
C SER A 132 19.30 3.15 -1.91
N PHE A 133 18.44 3.25 -0.91
CA PHE A 133 17.19 4.01 -1.00
C PHE A 133 17.23 5.22 -0.06
N GLY A 134 16.62 6.32 -0.49
CA GLY A 134 16.20 7.40 0.41
C GLY A 134 14.93 7.03 1.16
N ASP A 135 14.66 7.76 2.23
CA ASP A 135 13.42 7.71 3.00
C ASP A 135 12.34 8.66 2.45
N GLY A 136 11.12 8.50 2.93
CA GLY A 136 9.99 9.37 2.62
C GLY A 136 9.19 8.91 1.41
N VAL A 137 8.56 9.89 0.73
CA VAL A 137 7.60 9.63 -0.34
C VAL A 137 8.31 9.14 -1.61
N GLY A 138 7.85 8.03 -2.15
CA GLY A 138 8.34 7.51 -3.42
C GLY A 138 7.30 6.70 -4.17
N GLN A 139 7.65 6.38 -5.42
CA GLN A 139 6.90 5.46 -6.26
C GLN A 139 7.80 4.27 -6.58
N GLY A 140 7.27 3.06 -6.45
CA GLY A 140 7.96 1.84 -6.86
C GLY A 140 6.99 0.72 -7.23
N ILE A 141 7.49 -0.52 -7.25
CA ILE A 141 6.72 -1.68 -7.71
C ILE A 141 6.68 -2.75 -6.62
N LEU A 142 5.48 -2.97 -6.08
CA LEU A 142 5.15 -4.14 -5.29
C LEU A 142 4.91 -5.32 -6.24
N ARG A 143 5.24 -6.54 -5.82
CA ARG A 143 4.77 -7.74 -6.51
C ARG A 143 3.59 -8.33 -5.76
N ILE A 144 2.49 -8.59 -6.47
CA ILE A 144 1.34 -9.32 -5.92
C ILE A 144 1.26 -10.70 -6.56
N TYR A 145 0.92 -11.70 -5.76
CA TYR A 145 0.72 -13.08 -6.15
C TYR A 145 -0.77 -13.37 -6.15
N THR A 146 -1.24 -14.03 -7.21
CA THR A 146 -2.63 -14.47 -7.32
C THR A 146 -2.74 -15.96 -7.55
N GLY A 147 -3.80 -16.56 -7.02
CA GLY A 147 -4.12 -17.96 -7.27
C GLY A 147 -5.05 -18.15 -8.47
N THR A 148 -6.04 -19.02 -8.29
CA THR A 148 -7.08 -19.33 -9.27
C THR A 148 -8.23 -18.33 -9.23
N ASN A 149 -8.53 -17.72 -10.38
CA ASN A 149 -9.53 -16.63 -10.55
C ASN A 149 -9.05 -15.25 -10.07
N ASN A 150 -7.73 -14.97 -10.17
CA ASN A 150 -7.14 -13.64 -9.94
C ASN A 150 -7.31 -13.12 -8.49
N GLU A 151 -7.58 -14.00 -7.53
CA GLU A 151 -7.65 -13.73 -6.10
C GLU A 151 -6.25 -13.49 -5.52
N ILE A 152 -6.13 -12.51 -4.62
CA ILE A 152 -4.84 -12.11 -4.06
C ILE A 152 -4.44 -13.05 -2.91
N VAL A 153 -3.33 -13.77 -3.07
CA VAL A 153 -2.88 -14.79 -2.10
C VAL A 153 -1.59 -14.42 -1.35
N GLY A 154 -0.88 -13.39 -1.81
CA GLY A 154 0.31 -12.89 -1.13
C GLY A 154 1.04 -11.80 -1.91
N TYR A 155 2.17 -11.35 -1.40
CA TYR A 155 2.95 -10.28 -2.00
C TYR A 155 4.44 -10.35 -1.62
N THR A 156 5.27 -9.63 -2.36
CA THR A 156 6.64 -9.28 -1.95
C THR A 156 6.80 -7.76 -1.99
N TRP A 157 7.64 -7.21 -1.11
CA TRP A 157 7.86 -5.76 -1.02
C TRP A 157 8.51 -5.13 -2.25
N SER A 158 9.11 -5.94 -3.12
CA SER A 158 9.75 -5.43 -4.34
C SER A 158 9.80 -6.49 -5.43
N THR A 159 10.27 -6.08 -6.61
CA THR A 159 10.57 -6.98 -7.73
C THR A 159 11.90 -7.72 -7.57
N PHE A 160 12.65 -7.54 -6.48
CA PHE A 160 13.90 -8.25 -6.25
C PHE A 160 13.71 -9.74 -5.97
N ALA A 161 14.64 -10.56 -6.46
CA ALA A 161 14.60 -12.01 -6.27
C ALA A 161 14.74 -12.46 -4.80
N VAL A 162 15.36 -11.61 -3.98
CA VAL A 162 15.62 -11.84 -2.55
C VAL A 162 14.53 -11.25 -1.65
N SER A 163 13.50 -10.62 -2.22
CA SER A 163 12.41 -10.05 -1.42
C SER A 163 11.60 -11.19 -0.81
N ASP A 164 11.38 -11.14 0.51
CA ASP A 164 10.56 -12.12 1.20
C ASP A 164 9.11 -12.10 0.69
N TYR A 165 8.54 -13.30 0.56
CA TYR A 165 7.14 -13.52 0.26
C TYR A 165 6.34 -13.57 1.55
N TYR A 166 5.21 -12.87 1.58
CA TYR A 166 4.23 -12.94 2.67
C TYR A 166 2.89 -13.36 2.13
N ASP A 167 2.30 -14.37 2.76
CA ASP A 167 0.95 -14.84 2.48
C ASP A 167 -0.12 -14.09 3.29
N GLN A 168 -1.39 -14.34 2.97
CA GLN A 168 -2.53 -13.74 3.66
C GLN A 168 -2.68 -14.18 5.13
N ASN A 169 -2.02 -15.26 5.56
CA ASN A 169 -2.08 -15.75 6.94
C ASN A 169 -1.05 -15.07 7.85
N THR A 170 0.06 -14.60 7.27
CA THR A 170 1.19 -14.02 8.01
C THR A 170 1.15 -12.50 7.99
N ARG A 171 0.99 -11.87 6.82
CA ARG A 171 0.82 -10.42 6.70
C ARG A 171 -0.29 -10.15 5.71
N GLN A 172 -1.50 -10.04 6.23
CA GLN A 172 -2.68 -9.88 5.39
C GLN A 172 -2.61 -8.57 4.60
N LEU A 173 -2.85 -8.65 3.30
CA LEU A 173 -2.96 -7.52 2.38
C LEU A 173 -4.40 -7.43 1.88
N VAL A 174 -5.02 -6.28 2.08
CA VAL A 174 -6.35 -5.94 1.53
C VAL A 174 -6.24 -4.74 0.60
N ILE A 175 -7.10 -4.70 -0.43
CA ILE A 175 -7.21 -3.57 -1.34
C ILE A 175 -8.61 -2.99 -1.27
N GLY A 176 -8.72 -1.67 -1.15
CA GLY A 176 -9.99 -0.97 -1.06
C GLY A 176 -10.08 0.25 -1.95
N ARG A 177 -11.25 0.45 -2.55
CA ARG A 177 -11.60 1.68 -3.28
C ARG A 177 -12.50 2.56 -2.44
N LEU A 178 -12.04 3.78 -2.14
CA LEU A 178 -12.82 4.76 -1.37
C LEU A 178 -14.17 5.00 -2.04
N GLN A 179 -15.25 5.02 -1.25
CA GLN A 179 -16.59 5.34 -1.70
C GLN A 179 -16.94 6.75 -1.23
N LEU A 180 -17.28 7.62 -2.17
CA LEU A 180 -17.67 9.00 -1.91
C LEU A 180 -19.13 9.25 -2.32
N PRO A 181 -19.87 10.13 -1.63
CA PRO A 181 -19.45 10.80 -0.39
C PRO A 181 -19.33 9.81 0.79
N LEU A 182 -18.54 10.16 1.81
CA LEU A 182 -18.44 9.35 3.03
C LEU A 182 -19.81 9.28 3.72
N LYS A 183 -20.16 8.11 4.26
CA LYS A 183 -21.28 7.91 5.17
C LYS A 183 -20.73 7.97 6.59
N LEU A 184 -21.00 9.07 7.29
CA LEU A 184 -20.48 9.43 8.63
C LEU A 184 -21.56 9.43 9.69
#